data_AF-A0A076PKA3-F1
#
_entry.id   AF-A0A076PKA3-F1
#
_cell.length_a   1.000
_cell.length_b   1.000
_cell.length_c   1.000
_cell.angle_alpha   90.00
_cell.angle_beta   90.00
_cell.angle_gamma   90.00
#
_symmetry.space_group_name_H-M   'P 1'
#
loop_
_entity.id
_entity.type
_entity.pdbx_description
1 polymer ?
#
loop_
_entity_poly.entity_id
_entity_poly.type
_entity_poly.pdbx_seq_one_letter_code
_entity_poly.pdbx_strand_id
1 'polypeptide(L)'
;MPIPGTPAPFDLKLHDWLSKIEAAKPCHCQQDAHDLIMSLWAQTHLEGGAPEVLVQALLNRKLCIEDGWQGLDSDVAFTDIDANVSVRVHLHMDGSVVIQSIEEDAPQILGVLPAAPQDQLVSVRVG
;
A
#
# COMPACT_ATOMS: atom_id res chain seq x y z
N MET A 1 30.88 -0.48 -3.14
CA MET A 1 30.33 -1.83 -3.30
C MET A 1 29.47 -2.12 -2.08
N PRO A 2 28.23 -2.61 -2.21
CA PRO A 2 27.44 -3.03 -1.06
C PRO A 2 28.12 -4.19 -0.32
N ILE A 3 28.00 -4.21 1.00
CA ILE A 3 28.57 -5.25 1.86
C ILE A 3 27.64 -6.48 1.77
N PRO A 4 28.14 -7.68 1.43
CA PRO A 4 27.32 -8.88 1.39
C PRO A 4 26.69 -9.13 2.77
N GLY A 5 25.35 -9.19 2.81
CA GLY A 5 24.56 -9.40 4.03
C GLY A 5 23.92 -8.13 4.61
N THR A 6 24.19 -6.93 4.08
CA THR A 6 23.41 -5.73 4.42
C THR A 6 22.28 -5.55 3.39
N PRO A 7 21.01 -5.51 3.80
CA PRO A 7 19.90 -5.32 2.87
C PRO A 7 20.03 -3.98 2.14
N ALA A 8 19.58 -3.91 0.89
CA ALA A 8 19.61 -2.65 0.17
C ALA A 8 18.75 -1.61 0.91
N PRO A 9 19.03 -0.30 0.76
CA PRO A 9 18.21 0.75 1.37
C PRO A 9 16.72 0.66 1.00
N PHE A 10 16.39 0.06 -0.14
CA PHE A 10 15.01 -0.22 -0.53
C PHE A 10 14.40 -1.36 0.30
N ASP A 11 15.11 -2.48 0.46
CA ASP A 11 14.62 -3.65 1.20
C ASP A 11 14.29 -3.31 2.66
N LEU A 12 15.12 -2.47 3.29
CA LEU A 12 14.86 -1.98 4.65
C LEU A 12 13.59 -1.12 4.72
N LYS A 13 13.40 -0.21 3.75
CA LYS A 13 12.18 0.61 3.67
C LYS A 13 10.96 -0.24 3.38
N LEU A 14 11.04 -1.19 2.46
CA LEU A 14 9.94 -2.10 2.15
C LEU A 14 9.56 -2.92 3.39
N HIS A 15 10.54 -3.45 4.11
CA HIS A 15 10.28 -4.21 5.34
C HIS A 15 9.62 -3.37 6.43
N ASP A 16 10.09 -2.14 6.66
CA ASP A 16 9.48 -1.22 7.63
C ASP A 16 8.05 -0.84 7.22
N TRP A 17 7.84 -0.55 5.93
CA TRP A 17 6.52 -0.21 5.42
C TRP A 17 5.54 -1.37 5.53
N LEU A 18 5.94 -2.60 5.17
CA LEU A 18 5.12 -3.81 5.35
C LEU A 18 4.76 -4.02 6.82
N SER A 19 5.71 -3.83 7.74
CA SER A 19 5.47 -3.92 9.18
C SER A 19 4.43 -2.89 9.66
N LYS A 20 4.46 -1.66 9.12
CA LYS A 20 3.45 -0.63 9.42
C LYS A 20 2.09 -0.99 8.85
N ILE A 21 2.01 -1.57 7.65
CA ILE A 21 0.76 -2.02 7.03
C ILE A 21 0.12 -3.13 7.87
N GLU A 22 0.89 -4.12 8.32
CA GLU A 22 0.39 -5.21 9.16
C GLU A 22 -0.17 -4.72 10.50
N ALA A 23 0.41 -3.65 11.05
CA ALA A 23 -0.06 -3.03 12.28
C ALA A 23 -1.19 -1.99 12.08
N ALA A 24 -1.54 -1.68 10.84
CA ALA A 24 -2.51 -0.65 10.53
C ALA A 24 -3.95 -1.10 10.81
N LYS A 25 -4.84 -0.11 10.94
CA LYS A 25 -6.27 -0.40 11.03
C LYS A 25 -6.81 -0.77 9.65
N PRO A 26 -7.71 -1.76 9.56
CA PRO A 26 -8.44 -2.05 8.33
C PRO A 26 -9.17 -0.82 7.76
N CYS A 27 -9.25 -0.75 6.44
CA CYS A 27 -9.96 0.30 5.71
C CYS A 27 -11.35 -0.17 5.26
N HIS A 28 -12.23 0.77 4.92
CA HIS A 28 -13.62 0.48 4.51
C HIS A 28 -13.86 0.68 3.01
N CYS A 29 -12.95 1.39 2.33
CA CYS A 29 -13.04 1.63 0.90
C CYS A 29 -11.66 1.82 0.28
N GLN A 30 -11.61 1.77 -1.05
CA GLN A 30 -10.38 1.94 -1.83
C GLN A 30 -9.69 3.29 -1.59
N GLN A 31 -10.44 4.38 -1.36
CA GLN A 31 -9.85 5.69 -1.07
C GLN A 31 -9.18 5.72 0.32
N ASP A 32 -9.81 5.15 1.34
CA ASP A 32 -9.20 5.05 2.68
C ASP A 32 -7.92 4.22 2.62
N ALA A 33 -7.96 3.12 1.86
CA ALA A 33 -6.81 2.25 1.65
C ALA A 33 -5.68 2.99 0.94
N HIS A 34 -5.99 3.76 -0.10
CA HIS A 34 -5.02 4.64 -0.77
C HIS A 34 -4.36 5.60 0.22
N ASP A 35 -5.16 6.36 0.97
CA ASP A 35 -4.66 7.42 1.85
C ASP A 35 -3.79 6.83 2.96
N LEU A 36 -4.18 5.68 3.51
CA LEU A 36 -3.39 4.94 4.50
C LEU A 36 -2.05 4.50 3.92
N ILE A 37 -2.06 3.79 2.79
CA ILE A 37 -0.86 3.22 2.17
C ILE A 37 0.15 4.31 1.80
N MET A 38 -0.32 5.40 1.20
CA MET A 38 0.53 6.52 0.83
C MET A 38 1.08 7.27 2.05
N SER A 39 0.27 7.44 3.10
CA SER A 39 0.72 8.02 4.37
C SER A 39 1.81 7.18 5.03
N LEU A 40 1.63 5.86 5.10
CA LEU A 40 2.63 4.95 5.67
C LEU A 40 3.92 4.95 4.87
N TRP A 41 3.83 5.01 3.53
CA TRP A 41 5.01 5.07 2.67
C TRP A 41 5.81 6.36 2.84
N ALA A 42 5.09 7.49 2.93
CA ALA A 42 5.68 8.79 3.21
C ALA A 42 6.35 8.82 4.60
N GLN A 43 5.72 8.21 5.60
CA GLN A 43 6.29 8.07 6.95
C GLN A 43 7.59 7.26 6.95
N THR A 44 7.62 6.10 6.28
CA THR A 44 8.84 5.29 6.13
C THR A 44 9.95 6.08 5.43
N HIS A 45 9.63 6.91 4.44
CA HIS A 45 10.61 7.81 3.80
C HIS A 45 11.15 8.85 4.77
N LEU A 46 10.28 9.50 5.53
CA LEU A 46 10.66 10.51 6.51
C LEU A 46 11.56 9.93 7.61
N GLU A 47 11.20 8.78 8.16
CA GLU A 47 11.99 8.06 9.18
C GLU A 47 13.34 7.59 8.64
N GLY A 48 13.41 7.27 7.34
CA GLY A 48 14.65 6.99 6.61
C GLY A 48 15.49 8.22 6.26
N GLY A 49 15.10 9.42 6.70
CA GLY A 49 15.85 10.66 6.48
C GLY A 49 15.63 11.31 5.10
N ALA A 50 14.53 10.99 4.41
CA ALA A 50 14.20 11.62 3.14
C ALA A 50 13.92 13.12 3.30
N PRO A 51 14.18 13.94 2.27
CA PRO A 51 13.82 15.37 2.28
C PRO A 51 12.31 15.58 2.41
N GLU A 52 11.89 16.60 3.16
CA GLU A 52 10.47 16.96 3.34
C GLU A 52 9.72 17.16 2.02
N VAL A 53 10.39 17.69 0.99
CA VAL A 53 9.80 17.89 -0.35
C VAL A 53 9.39 16.56 -0.98
N LEU A 54 10.18 15.50 -0.79
CA LEU A 54 9.83 14.16 -1.29
C LEU A 54 8.65 13.58 -0.50
N VAL A 55 8.67 13.72 0.82
CA VAL A 55 7.59 13.26 1.70
C VAL A 55 6.28 13.96 1.32
N GLN A 56 6.31 15.27 1.11
CA GLN A 56 5.13 16.03 0.71
C GLN A 56 4.65 15.65 -0.70
N ALA A 57 5.57 15.37 -1.62
CA ALA A 57 5.20 14.87 -2.95
C ALA A 57 4.47 13.52 -2.85
N LEU A 58 4.91 12.61 -1.97
CA LEU A 58 4.23 11.33 -1.73
C LEU A 58 2.83 11.53 -1.12
N LEU A 59 2.69 12.42 -0.13
CA LEU A 59 1.41 12.73 0.51
C LEU A 59 0.42 13.44 -0.40
N ASN A 60 0.91 14.15 -1.42
CA ASN A 60 0.07 14.85 -2.39
C ASN A 60 -0.43 13.95 -3.54
N ARG A 61 0.06 12.72 -3.64
CA ARG A 61 -0.43 11.76 -4.65
C ARG A 61 -1.88 11.42 -4.39
N LYS A 62 -2.61 11.22 -5.48
CA LYS A 62 -4.04 10.91 -5.49
C LYS A 62 -4.26 9.54 -6.11
N LEU A 63 -5.42 8.98 -5.82
CA LEU A 63 -5.92 7.78 -6.48
C LEU A 63 -6.39 8.13 -7.89
N CYS A 64 -5.45 8.43 -8.80
CA CYS A 64 -5.72 8.79 -10.19
C CYS A 64 -4.65 8.28 -11.16
N ILE A 65 -4.98 8.26 -12.46
CA ILE A 65 -4.10 7.74 -13.52
C ILE A 65 -2.81 8.55 -13.60
N GLU A 66 -2.90 9.87 -13.43
CA GLU A 66 -1.78 10.78 -13.50
C GLU A 66 -0.71 10.51 -12.43
N ASP A 67 -1.13 9.99 -11.28
CA ASP A 67 -0.25 9.58 -10.18
C ASP A 67 0.12 8.08 -10.24
N GLY A 68 -0.16 7.43 -11.37
CA GLY A 68 0.30 6.06 -11.67
C GLY A 68 -0.64 4.95 -11.22
N TRP A 69 -1.86 5.28 -10.81
CA TRP A 69 -2.88 4.27 -10.49
C TRP A 69 -3.58 3.76 -11.75
N GLN A 70 -3.81 2.46 -11.79
CA GLN A 70 -4.52 1.76 -12.85
C GLN A 70 -5.72 1.02 -12.26
N GLY A 71 -6.67 0.60 -13.08
CA GLY A 71 -7.86 -0.11 -12.60
C GLY A 71 -8.81 0.75 -11.76
N LEU A 72 -8.77 2.07 -11.92
CA LEU A 72 -9.73 2.98 -11.28
C LEU A 72 -11.15 2.67 -11.73
N ASP A 73 -12.13 2.93 -10.86
CA ASP A 73 -13.55 2.61 -11.06
C ASP A 73 -13.84 1.11 -11.28
N SER A 74 -12.90 0.24 -10.88
CA SER A 74 -13.06 -1.21 -10.90
C SER A 74 -12.91 -1.81 -9.50
N ASP A 75 -13.17 -3.11 -9.37
CA ASP A 75 -13.05 -3.83 -8.10
C ASP A 75 -11.66 -3.72 -7.46
N VAL A 76 -10.61 -3.51 -8.28
CA VAL A 76 -9.21 -3.44 -7.84
C VAL A 76 -8.45 -2.35 -8.60
N ALA A 77 -7.97 -1.34 -7.87
CA ALA A 77 -7.00 -0.38 -8.37
C ALA A 77 -5.58 -0.83 -8.01
N PHE A 78 -4.59 -0.52 -8.82
CA PHE A 78 -3.21 -0.90 -8.54
C PHE A 78 -2.17 0.12 -9.00
N THR A 79 -1.01 0.12 -8.36
CA THR A 79 0.14 0.92 -8.75
C THR A 79 1.45 0.18 -8.43
N ASP A 80 2.50 0.50 -9.16
CA ASP A 80 3.84 -0.03 -8.94
C ASP A 80 4.66 1.04 -8.20
N ILE A 81 5.17 0.71 -7.00
CA ILE A 81 5.79 1.71 -6.09
C ILE A 81 7.26 1.99 -6.45
N ASP A 82 7.92 1.04 -7.12
CA ASP A 82 9.29 1.20 -7.61
C ASP A 82 9.43 0.52 -8.98
N ALA A 83 10.12 1.18 -9.92
CA ALA A 83 10.35 0.64 -11.26
C ALA A 83 11.50 -0.38 -11.32
N ASN A 84 12.39 -0.38 -10.31
CA ASN A 84 13.52 -1.29 -10.22
C ASN A 84 13.22 -2.51 -9.35
N VAL A 85 12.31 -2.37 -8.38
CA VAL A 85 11.88 -3.47 -7.53
C VAL A 85 10.42 -3.70 -7.82
N SER A 86 10.17 -4.82 -8.51
CA SER A 86 8.88 -5.36 -8.86
C SER A 86 7.93 -5.46 -7.66
N VAL A 87 7.32 -4.37 -7.21
CA VAL A 87 6.33 -4.36 -6.12
C VAL A 87 5.08 -3.65 -6.58
N ARG A 88 3.97 -4.39 -6.57
CA ARG A 88 2.63 -3.88 -6.87
C ARG A 88 1.82 -3.75 -5.60
N VAL A 89 1.11 -2.65 -5.49
CA VAL A 89 0.06 -2.44 -4.50
C VAL A 89 -1.28 -2.62 -5.20
N HIS A 90 -2.15 -3.44 -4.62
CA HIS A 90 -3.53 -3.58 -5.04
C HIS A 90 -4.44 -3.04 -3.93
N LEU A 91 -5.40 -2.20 -4.31
CA LEU A 91 -6.43 -1.64 -3.44
C LEU A 91 -7.79 -2.13 -3.91
N HIS A 92 -8.45 -2.92 -3.08
CA HIS A 92 -9.78 -3.45 -3.38
C HIS A 92 -10.86 -2.45 -2.98
N MET A 93 -12.03 -2.55 -3.63
CA MET A 93 -13.17 -1.68 -3.34
C MET A 93 -13.66 -1.73 -1.89
N ASP A 94 -13.50 -2.87 -1.22
CA ASP A 94 -13.84 -3.07 0.19
C ASP A 94 -12.82 -2.48 1.18
N GLY A 95 -11.72 -1.92 0.68
CA GLY A 95 -10.64 -1.37 1.48
C GLY A 95 -9.53 -2.36 1.84
N SER A 96 -9.59 -3.62 1.37
CA SER A 96 -8.46 -4.53 1.54
C SER A 96 -7.27 -4.12 0.64
N VAL A 97 -6.06 -4.40 1.13
CA VAL A 97 -4.81 -4.10 0.43
C VAL A 97 -3.98 -5.37 0.27
N VAL A 98 -3.41 -5.57 -0.91
CA VAL A 98 -2.44 -6.63 -1.18
C VAL A 98 -1.16 -6.03 -1.74
N ILE A 99 -0.03 -6.30 -1.08
CA ILE A 99 1.31 -5.95 -1.55
C ILE A 99 1.94 -7.21 -2.14
N GLN A 100 2.38 -7.14 -3.37
CA GLN A 100 2.84 -8.30 -4.14
C GLN A 100 4.18 -8.01 -4.82
N SER A 101 5.09 -8.99 -4.85
CA SER A 101 6.23 -8.97 -5.74
C SER A 101 5.83 -9.37 -7.17
N ILE A 102 6.37 -8.67 -8.16
CA ILE A 102 6.16 -8.90 -9.60
C ILE A 102 7.43 -9.53 -10.20
N GLU A 103 7.98 -10.55 -9.53
CA GLU A 103 9.06 -11.35 -10.13
C GLU A 103 8.47 -12.19 -11.27
N GLU A 104 9.10 -12.17 -12.45
CA GLU A 104 8.55 -12.75 -13.69
C GLU A 104 8.19 -14.24 -13.56
N ASP A 105 8.90 -14.98 -12.71
CA ASP A 105 8.74 -16.44 -12.57
C ASP A 105 7.90 -16.87 -11.36
N ALA A 106 7.75 -16.02 -10.35
CA ALA A 106 7.10 -16.39 -9.09
C ALA A 106 6.59 -15.18 -8.31
N PRO A 107 5.41 -14.64 -8.65
CA PRO A 107 4.84 -13.53 -7.90
C PRO A 107 4.47 -13.99 -6.48
N GLN A 108 4.89 -13.25 -5.46
CA GLN A 108 4.67 -13.58 -4.05
C GLN A 108 3.89 -12.47 -3.34
N ILE A 109 2.96 -12.85 -2.47
CA ILE A 109 2.29 -11.90 -1.59
C ILE A 109 3.28 -11.54 -0.47
N LEU A 110 3.61 -10.26 -0.37
CA LEU A 110 4.54 -9.72 0.62
C LEU A 110 3.81 -9.23 1.87
N GLY A 111 2.57 -8.77 1.71
CA GLY A 111 1.76 -8.26 2.82
C GLY A 111 0.29 -8.13 2.44
N VAL A 112 -0.58 -8.23 3.44
CA VAL A 112 -2.03 -8.10 3.28
C VAL A 112 -2.60 -7.29 4.44
N LEU A 113 -3.39 -6.26 4.12
CA LEU A 113 -4.27 -5.61 5.08
C LEU A 113 -5.71 -6.04 4.75
N PRO A 114 -6.38 -6.82 5.59
CA PRO A 114 -7.77 -7.18 5.34
C PRO A 114 -8.69 -5.95 5.42
N ALA A 115 -9.82 -6.02 4.72
CA ALA A 115 -10.88 -5.02 4.83
C ALA A 115 -11.46 -4.98 6.25
N ALA A 116 -12.00 -3.83 6.64
CA ALA A 116 -12.69 -3.71 7.91
C ALA A 116 -13.92 -4.64 7.94
N PRO A 117 -14.23 -5.23 9.10
CA PRO A 117 -15.46 -6.02 9.25
C PRO A 117 -16.66 -5.16 8.84
N GLN A 118 -17.48 -5.67 7.92
CA GLN A 118 -18.79 -5.08 7.68
C GLN A 118 -19.65 -5.44 8.89
N ASP A 119 -19.91 -4.47 9.77
CA ASP A 119 -20.93 -4.63 10.81
C ASP A 119 -22.23 -5.02 10.11
N GLN A 120 -22.68 -6.26 10.33
CA GLN A 120 -24.00 -6.69 9.92
C GLN A 120 -25.03 -5.81 10.63
N LEU A 121 -25.46 -4.74 9.97
CA LEU A 121 -26.77 -4.14 10.19
C LEU A 121 -27.82 -5.19 9.78
N VAL A 122 -28.00 -6.20 10.63
CA VAL A 122 -29.23 -6.97 10.66
C VAL A 122 -30.30 -5.98 11.11
N SER A 123 -30.91 -5.31 10.14
CA SER A 123 -32.16 -4.61 10.35
C SER A 123 -33.17 -5.66 10.79
N VAL A 124 -33.35 -5.78 12.11
CA VAL A 124 -34.46 -6.51 12.69
C VAL A 124 -35.72 -5.73 12.27
N ARG A 125 -36.28 -6.11 11.11
CA ARG A 125 -37.68 -5.83 10.83
C ARG A 125 -38.49 -6.74 11.76
N VAL A 126 -38.76 -6.25 12.96
CA VAL A 126 -39.86 -6.78 13.77
C VAL A 126 -41.14 -6.36 13.03
N GLY A 127 -41.89 -7.35 12.57
CA GLY A 127 -43.22 -7.18 11.99
C GLY A 127 -44.30 -6.94 13.04
#